data_AF-T0ZM46-F1
#
_entry.id   AF-T0ZM46-F1
#
_cell.length_a   1.000
_cell.length_b   1.000
_cell.length_c   1.000
_cell.angle_alpha   90.00
_cell.angle_beta   90.00
_cell.angle_gamma   90.00
#
_symmetry.space_group_name_H-M   'P 1'
#
loop_
_entity.id
_entity.type
_entity.pdbx_description
1 polymer ?
#
loop_
_entity_poly.entity_id
_entity_poly.type
_entity_poly.pdbx_seq_one_letter_code
_entity_poly.pdbx_strand_id
1 'polypeptide(L)'
;LGRVRTPGSGMHLERLTEAGRGALERAFVRAAELRHPAVEPEHLLLALLEAKDGAVVSLLARLGVDPGALAERLTAALGERPTAEHVATSDQYLSRSLGQVIEAAEKEAGRRKDRYTPVDALLLGLLSVASPAGRPSRPREYGGPTSIGRSRRSGPGRVRSRTGTPRPSTRRSRSTAAT
;
A
#
# COMPACT_ATOMS: atom_id res chain seq x y z
N LEU A 1 -4.41 -19.37 -31.68
CA LEU A 1 -3.71 -19.21 -30.39
C LEU A 1 -4.40 -18.11 -29.60
N GLY A 2 -5.27 -18.49 -28.66
CA GLY A 2 -6.08 -17.56 -27.88
C GLY A 2 -5.19 -16.72 -26.96
N ARG A 3 -5.26 -15.40 -27.11
CA ARG A 3 -4.62 -14.46 -26.19
C ARG A 3 -5.27 -14.66 -24.82
N VAL A 4 -4.57 -15.32 -23.90
CA VAL A 4 -4.91 -15.31 -22.48
C VAL A 4 -4.86 -13.83 -22.08
N ARG A 5 -6.02 -13.19 -21.96
CA ARG A 5 -6.12 -11.99 -21.14
C ARG A 5 -5.84 -12.47 -19.73
N THR A 6 -4.61 -12.25 -19.28
CA THR A 6 -4.39 -12.10 -17.84
C THR A 6 -5.42 -11.07 -17.38
N PRO A 7 -6.27 -11.35 -16.38
CA PRO A 7 -6.99 -10.28 -15.71
C PRO A 7 -5.93 -9.46 -14.98
N GLY A 8 -5.39 -8.47 -15.68
CA GLY A 8 -4.67 -7.38 -15.06
C GLY A 8 -5.67 -6.69 -14.13
N SER A 9 -5.32 -6.64 -12.85
CA SER A 9 -5.79 -5.66 -11.89
C SER A 9 -5.76 -4.28 -12.55
N GLY A 10 -6.89 -3.86 -13.08
CA GLY A 10 -7.02 -2.64 -13.85
C GLY A 10 -7.92 -1.71 -13.07
N MET A 11 -7.37 -1.03 -12.08
CA MET A 11 -7.98 0.18 -11.56
C MET A 11 -7.93 1.23 -12.67
N HIS A 12 -9.09 1.73 -13.06
CA HIS A 12 -9.25 2.74 -14.09
C HIS A 12 -9.64 4.08 -13.48
N LEU A 13 -8.66 4.78 -12.90
CA LEU A 13 -8.86 6.10 -12.30
C LEU A 13 -9.42 7.12 -13.28
N GLU A 14 -9.10 6.98 -14.57
CA GLU A 14 -9.62 7.81 -15.66
C GLU A 14 -11.13 7.68 -15.85
N ARG A 15 -11.73 6.59 -15.39
CA ARG A 15 -13.19 6.35 -15.49
C ARG A 15 -13.97 6.94 -14.33
N LEU A 16 -13.31 7.47 -13.31
CA LEU A 16 -13.98 8.19 -12.23
C LEU A 16 -14.64 9.46 -12.77
N THR A 17 -15.86 9.71 -12.30
CA THR A 17 -16.50 11.02 -12.47
C THR A 17 -15.65 12.14 -11.89
N GLU A 18 -15.89 13.38 -12.29
CA GLU A 18 -15.18 14.56 -11.75
C GLU A 18 -15.28 14.61 -10.22
N ALA A 19 -16.47 14.38 -9.68
CA ALA A 19 -16.70 14.30 -8.23
C ALA A 19 -15.92 13.15 -7.58
N GLY A 20 -15.80 12.00 -8.26
CA GLY A 20 -15.00 10.87 -7.80
C GLY A 20 -13.50 11.15 -7.78
N ARG A 21 -12.97 11.79 -8.83
CA ARG A 21 -11.56 12.22 -8.90
C ARG A 21 -11.25 13.25 -7.81
N GLY A 22 -12.10 14.26 -7.65
CA GLY A 22 -11.96 15.24 -6.57
C GLY A 22 -12.08 14.62 -5.17
N ALA A 23 -12.88 13.57 -4.98
CA ALA A 23 -12.93 12.84 -3.71
C ALA A 23 -11.63 12.07 -3.45
N LEU A 24 -11.05 11.45 -4.47
CA LEU A 24 -9.76 10.77 -4.34
C LEU A 24 -8.64 11.76 -4.02
N GLU A 25 -8.59 12.91 -4.69
CA GLU A 25 -7.62 13.98 -4.40
C GLU A 25 -7.74 14.47 -2.95
N ARG A 26 -8.97 14.71 -2.46
CA ARG A 26 -9.19 15.05 -1.05
C ARG A 26 -8.75 13.93 -0.10
N ALA A 27 -8.89 12.66 -0.49
CA ALA A 27 -8.40 11.54 0.32
C ALA A 27 -6.87 11.55 0.46
N PHE A 28 -6.13 11.90 -0.60
CA PHE A 28 -4.69 12.14 -0.54
C PHE A 28 -4.35 13.27 0.43
N VAL A 29 -5.05 14.40 0.33
CA VAL A 29 -4.89 15.54 1.26
C VAL A 29 -5.10 15.09 2.71
N ARG A 30 -6.19 14.37 3.01
CA ARG A 30 -6.46 13.87 4.37
C ARG A 30 -5.40 12.91 4.88
N ALA A 31 -4.95 11.98 4.04
CA ALA A 31 -3.87 11.09 4.41
C ALA A 31 -2.57 11.87 4.70
N ALA A 32 -2.30 12.96 3.98
CA ALA A 32 -1.09 13.76 4.19
C ALA A 32 -1.17 14.57 5.49
N GLU A 33 -2.31 15.20 5.77
CA GLU A 33 -2.60 15.90 7.02
C GLU A 33 -2.44 14.98 8.24
N LEU A 34 -2.86 13.72 8.11
CA LEU A 34 -2.74 12.68 9.13
C LEU A 34 -1.36 11.99 9.13
N ARG A 35 -0.45 12.39 8.25
CA ARG A 35 0.89 11.78 8.08
C ARG A 35 0.84 10.27 7.84
N HIS A 36 -0.11 9.84 7.04
CA HIS A 36 -0.25 8.47 6.54
C HIS A 36 0.36 8.35 5.14
N PRO A 37 1.42 7.54 4.95
CA PRO A 37 2.06 7.37 3.64
C PRO A 37 1.19 6.59 2.64
N ALA A 38 0.25 5.78 3.14
CA ALA A 38 -0.70 5.06 2.33
C ALA A 38 -2.08 5.74 2.38
N VAL A 39 -2.69 5.96 1.23
CA VAL A 39 -4.09 6.36 1.12
C VAL A 39 -4.97 5.13 1.22
N GLU A 40 -5.95 5.20 2.11
CA GLU A 40 -6.73 4.05 2.58
C GLU A 40 -8.22 4.26 2.30
N PRO A 41 -9.02 3.18 2.30
CA PRO A 41 -10.48 3.29 2.22
C PRO A 41 -11.08 4.29 3.19
N GLU A 42 -10.55 4.38 4.42
CA GLU A 42 -11.03 5.32 5.44
C GLU A 42 -10.81 6.78 5.04
N HIS A 43 -9.69 7.10 4.39
CA HIS A 43 -9.43 8.47 3.89
C HIS A 43 -10.39 8.85 2.77
N LEU A 44 -10.70 7.91 1.88
CA LEU A 44 -11.68 8.13 0.81
C LEU A 44 -13.09 8.32 1.39
N LEU A 45 -13.49 7.51 2.36
CA LEU A 45 -14.78 7.66 3.02
C LEU A 45 -14.89 9.03 3.71
N LEU A 46 -13.86 9.45 4.44
CA LEU A 46 -13.83 10.78 5.07
C LEU A 46 -13.98 11.88 4.02
N ALA A 47 -13.23 11.82 2.92
CA ALA A 47 -13.28 12.79 1.83
C ALA A 47 -14.63 12.86 1.10
N LEU A 48 -15.41 11.76 1.10
CA LEU A 48 -16.77 11.70 0.58
C LEU A 48 -17.78 12.31 1.55
N LEU A 49 -17.58 12.14 2.86
CA LEU A 49 -18.45 12.67 3.92
C LEU A 49 -18.30 14.19 4.09
N GLU A 50 -17.09 14.70 3.89
CA GLU A 50 -16.79 16.14 4.04
C GLU A 50 -17.07 16.96 2.77
N ALA A 51 -17.43 16.29 1.67
CA ALA A 51 -17.78 16.96 0.43
C ALA A 51 -19.07 17.78 0.63
N LYS A 52 -18.97 19.11 0.50
CA LYS A 52 -20.14 20.00 0.50
C LYS A 52 -21.12 19.59 -0.59
N ASP A 53 -22.40 19.50 -0.23
CA ASP A 53 -23.49 19.05 -1.11
C ASP A 53 -23.24 17.70 -1.80
N GLY A 54 -22.46 16.83 -1.14
CA GLY A 54 -22.07 15.54 -1.67
C GLY A 54 -23.24 14.56 -1.76
N ALA A 55 -23.36 13.87 -2.90
CA ALA A 55 -24.39 12.84 -3.09
C ALA A 55 -24.35 11.73 -2.02
N VAL A 56 -23.16 11.42 -1.49
CA VAL A 56 -22.96 10.44 -0.41
C VAL A 56 -23.58 10.91 0.91
N VAL A 57 -23.41 12.19 1.28
CA VAL A 57 -23.99 12.79 2.49
C VAL A 57 -25.51 12.70 2.44
N SER A 58 -26.09 13.13 1.32
CA SER A 58 -27.54 13.07 1.08
C SER A 58 -28.09 11.64 1.10
N LEU A 59 -27.34 10.67 0.56
CA LEU A 59 -27.72 9.26 0.58
C LEU A 59 -27.71 8.69 2.00
N LEU A 60 -26.64 8.94 2.76
CA LEU A 60 -26.52 8.47 4.15
C LEU A 60 -27.60 9.07 5.05
N ALA A 61 -27.87 10.36 4.92
CA ALA A 61 -28.94 11.03 5.66
C ALA A 61 -30.32 10.40 5.38
N ARG A 62 -30.62 10.05 4.13
CA ARG A 62 -31.85 9.33 3.75
C ARG A 62 -31.92 7.90 4.32
N LEU A 63 -30.78 7.31 4.63
CA LEU A 63 -30.68 6.00 5.29
C LEU A 63 -30.70 6.12 6.83
N GLY A 64 -30.89 7.31 7.38
CA GLY A 64 -30.90 7.55 8.83
C GLY A 64 -29.51 7.51 9.48
N VAL A 65 -28.44 7.58 8.68
CA VAL A 65 -27.06 7.68 9.17
C VAL A 65 -26.68 9.15 9.23
N ASP A 66 -26.23 9.61 10.40
CA ASP A 66 -25.66 10.95 10.57
C ASP A 66 -24.25 11.00 9.94
N PRO A 67 -24.06 11.73 8.81
CA PRO A 67 -22.76 11.81 8.16
C PRO A 67 -21.72 12.56 8.99
N GLY A 68 -22.15 13.53 9.80
CA GLY A 68 -21.27 14.30 10.69
C GLY A 68 -20.71 13.42 11.81
N ALA A 69 -21.59 12.73 12.52
CA ALA A 69 -21.17 11.78 13.56
C ALA A 69 -20.29 10.64 13.00
N LEU A 70 -20.56 10.19 11.76
CA LEU A 70 -19.70 9.20 11.10
C LEU A 70 -18.32 9.76 10.77
N ALA A 71 -18.25 10.99 10.25
CA ALA A 71 -16.99 11.66 9.94
C ALA A 71 -16.14 11.87 11.21
N GLU A 72 -16.75 12.30 12.32
CA GLU A 72 -16.05 12.46 13.60
C GLU A 72 -15.44 11.14 14.10
N ARG A 73 -16.21 10.05 14.07
CA ARG A 73 -15.72 8.72 14.46
C ARG A 73 -14.59 8.24 13.56
N LEU A 74 -14.67 8.53 12.27
CA LEU A 74 -13.66 8.14 11.29
C LEU A 74 -12.36 8.93 11.50
N THR A 75 -12.46 10.23 11.76
CA THR A 75 -11.33 11.08 12.10
C THR A 75 -10.64 10.62 13.38
N ALA A 76 -11.40 10.29 14.42
CA ALA A 76 -10.85 9.75 15.66
C ALA A 76 -10.10 8.42 15.42
N ALA A 77 -10.71 7.48 14.72
CA ALA A 77 -10.10 6.19 14.41
C ALA A 77 -8.85 6.32 13.53
N LEU A 78 -8.83 7.28 12.61
CA LEU A 78 -7.65 7.60 11.80
C LEU A 78 -6.53 8.22 12.64
N GLY A 79 -6.86 9.06 13.61
CA GLY A 79 -5.89 9.71 14.50
C GLY A 79 -5.16 8.75 15.45
N GLU A 80 -5.71 7.57 15.72
CA GLU A 80 -5.07 6.52 16.53
C GLU A 80 -4.04 5.69 15.75
N ARG A 81 -3.94 5.86 14.43
CA ARG A 81 -3.06 5.04 13.59
C ARG A 81 -1.61 5.51 13.66
N PRO A 82 -0.64 4.60 13.41
CA PRO A 82 0.77 4.98 13.34
C PRO A 82 1.04 6.00 12.23
N THR A 83 1.70 7.10 12.59
CA THR A 83 2.10 8.17 11.66
C THR A 83 3.56 8.03 11.23
N ALA A 84 3.90 8.52 10.03
CA ALA A 84 5.29 8.70 9.62
C ALA A 84 5.78 10.14 9.92
N GLU A 85 7.10 10.33 10.01
CA GLU A 85 7.69 11.64 10.35
C GLU A 85 7.47 12.68 9.24
N HIS A 86 7.61 12.27 7.98
CA HIS A 86 7.43 13.12 6.81
C HIS A 86 6.56 12.41 5.78
N VAL A 87 5.45 13.03 5.40
CA VAL A 87 4.57 12.57 4.33
C VAL A 87 4.11 13.78 3.53
N ALA A 88 4.59 13.89 2.29
CA ALA A 88 4.05 14.81 1.31
C ALA A 88 3.05 14.08 0.41
N THR A 89 2.09 14.81 -0.16
CA THR A 89 1.08 14.24 -1.06
C THR A 89 1.69 13.51 -2.26
N SER A 90 2.83 13.98 -2.75
CA SER A 90 3.59 13.38 -3.86
C SER A 90 4.21 12.02 -3.53
N ASP A 91 4.47 11.75 -2.25
CA ASP A 91 5.15 10.54 -1.80
C ASP A 91 4.18 9.45 -1.36
N GLN A 92 2.87 9.76 -1.42
CA GLN A 92 1.80 8.86 -1.04
C GLN A 92 1.49 7.86 -2.13
N TYR A 93 1.01 6.69 -1.72
CA TYR A 93 0.56 5.65 -2.62
C TYR A 93 -0.83 5.15 -2.24
N LEU A 94 -1.57 4.65 -3.22
CA LEU A 94 -2.84 3.97 -2.98
C LEU A 94 -2.57 2.62 -2.30
N SER A 95 -3.23 2.37 -1.18
CA SER A 95 -3.21 1.05 -0.56
C SER A 95 -3.86 0.01 -1.47
N ARG A 96 -3.46 -1.26 -1.31
CA ARG A 96 -4.12 -2.39 -1.99
C ARG A 96 -5.63 -2.42 -1.71
N SER A 97 -6.02 -2.14 -0.46
CA SER A 97 -7.43 -2.14 -0.05
C SER A 97 -8.23 -1.04 -0.73
N LEU A 98 -7.67 0.17 -0.84
CA LEU A 98 -8.30 1.24 -1.62
C LEU A 98 -8.37 0.86 -3.11
N GLY A 99 -7.37 0.14 -3.61
CA GLY A 99 -7.44 -0.36 -4.97
C GLY A 99 -8.60 -1.31 -5.24
N GLN A 100 -8.82 -2.24 -4.32
CA GLN A 100 -9.97 -3.16 -4.37
C GLN A 100 -11.31 -2.43 -4.28
N VAL A 101 -11.38 -1.33 -3.52
CA VAL A 101 -12.57 -0.48 -3.42
C VAL A 101 -12.92 0.13 -4.79
N ILE A 102 -11.92 0.68 -5.49
CA ILE A 102 -12.14 1.33 -6.79
C ILE A 102 -12.53 0.28 -7.84
N GLU A 103 -11.87 -0.88 -7.87
CA GLU A 103 -12.25 -1.99 -8.75
C GLU A 103 -13.69 -2.48 -8.48
N ALA A 104 -14.09 -2.59 -7.21
CA ALA A 104 -15.45 -2.96 -6.83
C ALA A 104 -16.48 -1.90 -7.26
N ALA A 105 -16.13 -0.62 -7.13
CA ALA A 105 -16.96 0.49 -7.58
C ALA A 105 -17.16 0.49 -9.10
N GLU A 106 -16.10 0.25 -9.87
CA GLU A 106 -16.17 0.12 -11.33
C GLU A 106 -17.03 -1.07 -11.77
N LYS A 107 -16.93 -2.19 -11.07
CA LYS A 107 -17.78 -3.36 -11.31
C LYS A 107 -19.26 -3.00 -11.09
N GLU A 108 -19.57 -2.27 -10.02
CA GLU A 108 -20.94 -1.85 -9.74
C GLU A 108 -21.47 -0.85 -10.78
N ALA A 109 -20.67 0.16 -11.14
CA ALA A 109 -21.00 1.09 -12.23
C ALA A 109 -21.23 0.35 -13.56
N GLY A 110 -20.40 -0.64 -13.86
CA GLY A 110 -20.56 -1.51 -15.04
C GLY A 110 -21.86 -2.32 -15.03
N ARG A 111 -22.30 -2.83 -13.87
CA ARG A 111 -23.59 -3.55 -13.75
C ARG A 111 -24.78 -2.64 -14.04
N ARG A 112 -24.67 -1.36 -13.70
CA ARG A 112 -25.66 -0.32 -13.99
C ARG A 112 -25.56 0.24 -15.41
N LYS A 113 -24.53 -0.19 -16.16
CA LYS A 113 -24.18 0.30 -17.50
C LYS A 113 -23.80 1.78 -17.51
N ASP A 114 -23.26 2.28 -16.39
CA ASP A 114 -22.76 3.63 -16.30
C ASP A 114 -21.46 3.78 -17.10
N ARG A 115 -21.33 4.91 -17.81
CA ARG A 115 -20.13 5.22 -18.61
C ARG A 115 -18.91 5.54 -17.74
N TYR A 116 -19.16 6.25 -16.64
CA TYR A 116 -18.18 6.66 -15.64
C TYR A 116 -18.58 6.10 -14.28
N THR A 117 -17.62 6.01 -13.36
CA THR A 117 -17.84 5.52 -12.00
C THR A 117 -18.23 6.69 -11.09
N PRO A 118 -19.52 6.77 -10.66
CA PRO A 118 -19.99 7.84 -9.79
C PRO A 118 -19.61 7.59 -8.31
N VAL A 119 -19.78 8.61 -7.48
CA VAL A 119 -19.39 8.58 -6.05
C VAL A 119 -20.21 7.60 -5.21
N ASP A 120 -21.45 7.29 -5.59
CA ASP A 120 -22.26 6.26 -4.93
C ASP A 120 -21.74 4.85 -5.24
N ALA A 121 -21.19 4.62 -6.43
CA ALA A 121 -20.49 3.37 -6.73
C ALA A 121 -19.21 3.23 -5.88
N LEU A 122 -18.47 4.33 -5.65
CA LEU A 122 -17.33 4.35 -4.71
C LEU A 122 -17.78 3.99 -3.28
N LEU A 123 -18.90 4.54 -2.81
CA LEU A 123 -19.48 4.17 -1.52
C LEU A 123 -19.81 2.68 -1.44
N LEU A 124 -20.38 2.11 -2.51
CA LEU A 124 -20.70 0.67 -2.56
C LEU A 124 -19.44 -0.19 -2.60
N GLY A 125 -18.38 0.26 -3.28
CA GLY A 125 -17.07 -0.37 -3.23
C GLY A 125 -16.50 -0.40 -1.81
N LEU A 126 -16.58 0.72 -1.08
CA LEU A 126 -16.17 0.83 0.33
C LEU A 126 -16.91 -0.19 1.21
N LEU A 127 -18.24 -0.26 1.06
CA LEU A 127 -19.08 -1.19 1.81
C LEU A 127 -18.79 -2.66 1.46
N SER A 128 -18.46 -2.94 0.20
CA SER A 128 -18.15 -4.29 -0.27
C SER A 128 -16.84 -4.82 0.33
N VAL A 129 -15.80 -3.98 0.40
CA VAL A 129 -14.48 -4.36 0.95
C VAL A 129 -14.49 -4.39 2.48
N ALA A 130 -15.29 -3.54 3.13
CA ALA A 130 -15.46 -3.55 4.58
C ALA A 130 -16.27 -4.76 5.09
N SER A 131 -17.15 -5.33 4.26
CA SER A 131 -18.06 -6.41 4.67
C SER A 131 -17.36 -7.77 4.82
N PRO A 132 -17.65 -8.55 5.88
CA PRO A 132 -17.14 -9.91 6.05
C PRO A 132 -17.46 -10.85 4.88
N ALA A 133 -18.60 -10.63 4.21
CA ALA A 133 -19.05 -11.40 3.06
C ALA A 133 -18.23 -11.12 1.77
N GLY A 134 -17.38 -10.10 1.76
CA GLY A 134 -16.47 -9.76 0.66
C GLY A 134 -14.99 -10.04 0.93
N ARG A 135 -14.67 -10.77 2.02
CA ARG A 135 -13.31 -10.85 2.60
C ARG A 135 -12.22 -11.34 1.63
N PRO A 136 -10.96 -10.82 1.78
CA PRO A 136 -10.22 -11.05 3.02
C PRO A 136 -9.58 -9.82 3.66
N SER A 137 -10.17 -9.35 4.77
CA SER A 137 -9.47 -8.63 5.83
C SER A 137 -8.76 -9.66 6.71
N ARG A 138 -7.45 -9.80 6.51
CA ARG A 138 -6.56 -10.24 7.59
C ARG A 138 -6.32 -9.05 8.51
N PRO A 139 -6.18 -9.26 9.83
CA PRO A 139 -5.71 -8.20 10.72
C PRO A 139 -4.39 -7.63 10.18
N ARG A 140 -4.30 -6.30 10.13
CA ARG A 140 -3.14 -5.58 9.61
C ARG A 140 -1.94 -5.77 10.53
N GLU A 141 -1.09 -6.73 10.18
CA GLU A 141 0.28 -6.78 10.67
C GLU A 141 1.03 -5.64 9.97
N TYR A 142 1.32 -4.56 10.70
CA TYR A 142 2.03 -3.39 10.19
C TYR A 142 3.50 -3.78 9.93
N GLY A 143 3.78 -4.43 8.80
CA GLY A 143 5.13 -4.73 8.33
C GLY A 143 5.78 -3.48 7.71
N GLY A 144 6.17 -2.52 8.54
CA GLY A 144 7.00 -1.40 8.09
C GLY A 144 8.39 -1.89 7.64
N PRO A 145 9.07 -1.18 6.72
CA PRO A 145 10.45 -1.52 6.36
C PRO A 145 11.33 -1.33 7.59
N THR A 146 11.69 -2.43 8.24
CA THR A 146 12.67 -2.41 9.33
C THR A 146 14.05 -2.18 8.72
N SER A 147 14.41 -0.91 8.54
CA SER A 147 15.80 -0.47 8.42
C SER A 147 16.47 -0.62 9.78
N ILE A 148 16.84 -1.86 10.14
CA ILE A 148 17.74 -2.11 11.30
C ILE A 148 19.01 -2.77 10.79
N GLY A 149 20.09 -2.00 10.93
CA GLY A 149 21.43 -2.29 10.45
C GLY A 149 22.01 -3.59 11.01
N ARG A 150 22.73 -4.31 10.15
CA ARG A 150 23.64 -5.36 10.58
C ARG A 150 24.88 -4.73 11.21
N SER A 151 24.80 -4.46 12.51
CA SER A 151 25.99 -4.42 13.36
C SER A 151 26.08 -5.75 14.09
N ARG A 152 27.03 -6.60 13.70
CA ARG A 152 27.51 -7.70 14.54
C ARG A 152 29.04 -7.67 14.55
N ARG A 153 29.56 -7.04 15.59
CA ARG A 153 30.94 -7.10 16.08
C ARG A 153 31.09 -8.35 16.98
N SER A 154 32.24 -9.03 16.82
CA SER A 154 32.99 -9.88 17.80
C SER A 154 32.27 -11.03 18.52
N GLY A 155 32.58 -12.32 18.25
CA GLY A 155 33.71 -13.12 18.81
C GLY A 155 33.14 -14.27 19.69
N PRO A 156 33.88 -15.31 20.16
CA PRO A 156 35.33 -15.56 20.08
C PRO A 156 35.76 -17.01 19.69
N GLY A 157 37.04 -17.18 19.36
CA GLY A 157 37.87 -18.29 19.86
C GLY A 157 37.82 -19.68 19.20
N ARG A 158 38.84 -19.98 18.39
CA ARG A 158 39.55 -21.27 18.52
C ARG A 158 41.01 -21.17 18.05
N VAL A 159 41.91 -21.14 19.02
CA VAL A 159 43.34 -21.41 18.85
C VAL A 159 43.52 -22.91 18.61
N ARG A 160 44.27 -23.27 17.57
CA ARG A 160 45.05 -24.52 17.54
C ARG A 160 46.41 -24.22 16.93
N SER A 161 47.41 -24.22 17.80
CA SER A 161 48.83 -24.28 17.48
C SER A 161 49.31 -25.74 17.56
N ARG A 162 50.51 -25.97 16.96
CA ARG A 162 51.43 -27.13 17.05
C ARG A 162 51.39 -28.12 15.89
N THR A 163 52.48 -28.61 15.30
CA THR A 163 53.96 -28.39 15.27
C THR A 163 54.49 -29.52 14.36
N GLY A 164 55.54 -29.30 13.57
CA GLY A 164 56.27 -30.41 12.92
C GLY A 164 57.21 -29.95 11.80
N THR A 165 58.52 -30.04 12.05
CA THR A 165 59.70 -29.54 11.30
C THR A 165 60.18 -30.52 10.16
N PRO A 166 61.41 -30.46 9.59
CA PRO A 166 61.76 -29.75 8.34
C PRO A 166 62.56 -30.57 7.26
N ARG A 167 62.77 -29.98 6.05
CA ARG A 167 63.86 -30.20 5.02
C ARG A 167 63.90 -31.55 4.25
N PRO A 168 64.65 -31.72 3.10
CA PRO A 168 65.74 -30.90 2.54
C PRO A 168 65.69 -30.59 1.01
N SER A 169 66.73 -29.87 0.59
CA SER A 169 67.10 -29.36 -0.74
C SER A 169 67.71 -30.37 -1.73
N THR A 170 67.46 -30.20 -3.02
CA THR A 170 68.33 -30.62 -4.16
C THR A 170 68.21 -29.55 -5.27
N ARG A 171 69.21 -28.68 -5.50
CA ARG A 171 70.41 -28.79 -6.35
C ARG A 171 70.16 -29.13 -7.84
N ARG A 172 70.10 -28.06 -8.65
CA ARG A 172 70.91 -27.72 -9.85
C ARG A 172 70.96 -28.73 -11.02
N SER A 173 70.56 -28.26 -12.21
CA SER A 173 71.21 -28.56 -13.50
C SER A 173 70.98 -27.42 -14.51
N ARG A 174 72.07 -27.02 -15.17
CA ARG A 174 72.17 -26.05 -16.27
C ARG A 174 71.88 -26.74 -17.62
N SER A 175 71.48 -25.97 -18.63
CA SER A 175 71.83 -26.16 -20.06
C SER A 175 71.54 -24.80 -20.75
N THR A 176 72.46 -23.97 -21.26
CA THR A 176 73.27 -24.05 -22.51
C THR A 176 72.48 -24.63 -23.70
N ALA A 177 72.47 -24.12 -24.93
CA ALA A 177 73.04 -22.98 -25.65
C ALA A 177 72.43 -23.01 -27.08
N ALA A 178 72.84 -22.06 -27.94
CA ALA A 178 72.70 -22.01 -29.41
C ALA A 178 71.36 -21.46 -29.94
N THR A 179 71.29 -20.50 -30.88
CA THR A 179 72.27 -19.94 -31.85
C THR A 179 71.96 -18.47 -32.07
#